data_AF-E1ZKJ0-F1
#
_entry.id   AF-E1ZKJ0-F1
#
_cell.length_a   1.000
_cell.length_b   1.000
_cell.length_c   1.000
_cell.angle_alpha   90.00
_cell.angle_beta   90.00
_cell.angle_gamma   90.00
#
_symmetry.space_group_name_H-M   'P 1'
#
loop_
_entity.id
_entity.type
_entity.pdbx_description
1 polymer ?
#
loop_
_entity_poly.entity_id
_entity_poly.type
_entity_poly.pdbx_seq_one_letter_code
_entity_poly.pdbx_strand_id
1 'polypeptide(L)'
;MQSRIADGRRAAPPRPTLLVGDILQCHAAFDRLQQRVLELSLERQACIDETAGSSVDAWRDLVPRCRALRETLTSLRQLSHFTREVYECAADVCARAQDWPEALKALQQLVHLIYPALAVQQLQQQQQQRCSPVPAGPPGLTSSAPSLPAAAAEQGSGCAAVARWADEGCDEDGDAGLLGGLGAALVDGATVAAALRQPEFRRWPEAAAALSLYFACVQQQAGDRLDTLTTLRRFPRRILETPEVQLALRLHSALGGPGGNFVSLFRLRSSAPQLVQLVTVAAAQRGREQALVVMAAAYRSIAVPAVCRMLQLASNTRQLLACLKLLADRGHLGAQRALGGLQQEEQVWAATVVFK
;
A
#
# COMPACT_ATOMS: atom_id res chain seq x y z
N MET A 1 10.99 6.55 26.68
CA MET A 1 10.93 6.23 25.24
C MET A 1 12.32 6.41 24.56
N GLN A 2 13.40 5.98 25.20
CA GLN A 2 14.79 6.12 24.71
C GLN A 2 15.60 4.83 24.97
N SER A 3 15.11 3.66 24.58
CA SER A 3 15.80 2.37 24.78
C SER A 3 15.89 1.54 23.51
N ARG A 4 16.46 2.11 22.44
CA ARG A 4 16.87 1.38 21.22
C ARG A 4 18.27 1.80 20.77
N ILE A 5 19.25 1.79 21.67
CA ILE A 5 20.66 2.10 21.35
C ILE A 5 21.58 0.99 21.88
N ALA A 6 21.22 -0.27 21.66
CA ALA A 6 22.10 -1.41 21.94
C ALA A 6 21.99 -2.56 20.92
N ASP A 7 21.41 -2.32 19.75
CA ASP A 7 21.57 -3.26 18.64
C ASP A 7 22.97 -3.02 18.05
N GLY A 8 23.88 -3.97 18.34
CA GLY A 8 25.24 -3.98 17.84
C GLY A 8 25.27 -3.66 16.36
N ARG A 9 26.24 -2.82 15.96
CA ARG A 9 26.48 -2.36 14.58
C ARG A 9 26.74 -3.56 13.67
N ARG A 10 25.69 -4.28 13.26
CA ARG A 10 25.74 -5.14 12.09
C ARG A 10 26.14 -4.22 10.94
N ALA A 11 27.26 -4.54 10.29
CA ALA A 11 27.66 -3.83 9.08
C ALA A 11 26.43 -3.75 8.18
N ALA A 12 26.07 -2.53 7.77
CA ALA A 12 24.94 -2.36 6.87
C ALA A 12 25.15 -3.30 5.68
N PRO A 13 24.14 -4.11 5.30
CA PRO A 13 24.28 -4.97 4.14
C PRO A 13 24.77 -4.11 2.97
N PRO A 14 25.69 -4.62 2.13
CA PRO A 14 26.24 -3.87 1.01
C PRO A 14 25.07 -3.28 0.23
N ARG A 15 25.12 -1.96 -0.03
CA ARG A 15 24.07 -1.29 -0.80
C ARG A 15 23.89 -2.10 -2.08
N PRO A 16 22.69 -2.60 -2.40
CA PRO A 16 22.48 -3.27 -3.67
C PRO A 16 22.94 -2.29 -4.74
N THR A 17 23.93 -2.70 -5.53
CA THR A 17 24.36 -1.94 -6.68
C THR A 17 23.13 -1.64 -7.51
N LEU A 18 22.92 -0.36 -7.85
CA LEU A 18 21.86 0.02 -8.76
C LEU A 18 21.88 -0.97 -9.93
N LEU A 19 20.73 -1.52 -10.26
CA LEU A 19 20.56 -2.29 -11.50
C LEU A 19 20.70 -1.26 -12.62
N VAL A 20 21.92 -0.85 -12.95
CA VAL A 20 22.21 -0.01 -14.11
C VAL A 20 22.11 -0.95 -15.31
N GLY A 21 20.89 -1.22 -15.72
CA GLY A 21 20.54 -2.29 -16.62
C GLY A 21 19.39 -1.93 -17.54
N ASP A 22 19.32 -2.64 -18.66
CA ASP A 22 18.23 -2.53 -19.63
C ASP A 22 16.88 -2.99 -19.03
N ILE A 23 15.77 -2.63 -19.67
CA ILE A 23 14.41 -2.98 -19.26
C ILE A 23 14.23 -4.50 -19.09
N LEU A 24 14.90 -5.31 -19.91
CA LEU A 24 14.90 -6.77 -19.80
C LEU A 24 15.48 -7.26 -18.46
N GLN A 25 16.51 -6.60 -17.93
CA GLN A 25 17.07 -6.93 -16.62
C GLN A 25 16.12 -6.52 -15.49
N CYS A 26 15.39 -5.43 -15.66
CA CYS A 26 14.34 -5.01 -14.73
C CYS A 26 13.22 -6.05 -14.67
N HIS A 27 12.75 -6.56 -15.82
CA HIS A 27 11.77 -7.64 -15.88
C HIS A 27 12.25 -8.89 -15.12
N ALA A 28 13.45 -9.40 -15.45
CA ALA A 28 13.98 -10.58 -14.79
C ALA A 28 14.17 -10.39 -13.27
N ALA A 29 14.55 -9.18 -12.83
CA ALA A 29 14.66 -8.86 -11.41
C ALA A 29 13.30 -8.75 -10.72
N PHE A 30 12.29 -8.23 -11.43
CA PHE A 30 10.92 -8.17 -10.93
C PHE A 30 10.29 -9.55 -10.80
N ASP A 31 10.52 -10.46 -11.74
CA ASP A 31 10.03 -11.85 -11.66
C ASP A 31 10.56 -12.55 -10.40
N ARG A 32 11.86 -12.41 -10.12
CA ARG A 32 12.47 -12.94 -8.89
C ARG A 32 11.90 -12.30 -7.63
N LEU A 33 11.58 -11.00 -7.68
CA LEU A 33 10.93 -10.31 -6.57
C LEU A 33 9.51 -10.86 -6.35
N GLN A 34 8.72 -11.02 -7.41
CA GLN A 34 7.36 -11.55 -7.34
C GLN A 34 7.33 -12.98 -6.80
N GLN A 35 8.24 -13.85 -7.26
CA GLN A 35 8.40 -15.21 -6.71
C GLN A 35 8.64 -15.17 -5.20
N ARG A 36 9.55 -14.31 -4.73
CA ARG A 36 9.85 -14.21 -3.30
C ARG A 36 8.68 -13.61 -2.50
N VAL A 37 7.95 -12.64 -3.05
CA VAL A 37 6.74 -12.08 -2.45
C VAL A 37 5.65 -13.15 -2.31
N LEU A 38 5.51 -14.03 -3.31
CA LEU A 38 4.57 -15.14 -3.27
C LEU A 38 4.97 -16.15 -2.18
N GLU A 39 6.23 -16.57 -2.13
CA GLU A 39 6.76 -17.46 -1.09
C GLU A 39 6.47 -16.93 0.32
N LEU A 40 6.85 -15.68 0.61
CA LEU A 40 6.60 -15.06 1.92
C LEU A 40 5.10 -14.92 2.23
N SER A 41 4.27 -14.77 1.21
CA SER A 41 2.81 -14.72 1.39
C SER A 41 2.24 -16.10 1.74
N LEU A 42 2.76 -17.17 1.12
CA LEU A 42 2.39 -18.55 1.43
C LEU A 42 2.89 -18.98 2.81
N GLU A 43 4.14 -18.66 3.16
CA GLU A 43 4.71 -18.91 4.51
C GLU A 43 3.84 -18.25 5.59
N ARG A 44 3.42 -17.00 5.35
CA ARG A 44 2.53 -16.27 6.28
C ARG A 44 1.14 -16.90 6.38
N GLN A 45 0.61 -17.45 5.28
CA GLN A 45 -0.67 -18.15 5.29
C GLN A 45 -0.58 -19.53 5.96
N ALA A 46 0.58 -20.19 5.93
CA ALA A 46 0.79 -21.43 6.64
C ALA A 46 0.94 -21.22 8.16
N CYS A 47 1.59 -20.12 8.56
CA CYS A 47 1.88 -19.81 9.97
C CYS A 47 0.76 -19.02 10.68
N ILE A 48 -0.52 -19.35 10.45
CA ILE A 48 -1.66 -18.60 11.02
C ILE A 48 -1.58 -18.45 12.55
N ASP A 49 -0.87 -19.36 13.26
CA ASP A 49 -0.98 -19.44 14.72
C ASP A 49 0.22 -18.98 15.56
N GLU A 50 1.48 -18.98 15.09
CA GLU A 50 2.61 -18.72 16.01
C GLU A 50 3.71 -17.80 15.44
N THR A 51 3.99 -16.72 16.18
CA THR A 51 5.10 -15.76 16.05
C THR A 51 5.04 -14.68 14.95
N ALA A 52 4.28 -13.61 15.21
CA ALA A 52 4.19 -12.41 14.37
C ALA A 52 5.53 -11.63 14.17
N GLY A 53 6.58 -11.95 14.94
CA GLY A 53 7.87 -11.24 14.89
C GLY A 53 8.74 -11.58 13.69
N SER A 54 8.86 -12.86 13.34
CA SER A 54 9.83 -13.32 12.32
C SER A 54 9.46 -12.91 10.89
N SER A 55 8.18 -12.63 10.63
CA SER A 55 7.73 -12.34 9.26
C SER A 55 8.19 -10.96 8.78
N VAL A 56 8.20 -9.94 9.65
CA VAL A 56 8.47 -8.54 9.24
C VAL A 56 9.89 -8.38 8.71
N ASP A 57 10.88 -9.05 9.32
CA ASP A 57 12.28 -8.94 8.90
C ASP A 57 12.50 -9.55 7.50
N ALA A 58 11.83 -10.65 7.17
CA ALA A 58 11.89 -11.25 5.84
C ALA A 58 11.32 -10.31 4.74
N TRP A 59 10.30 -9.50 5.06
CA TRP A 59 9.80 -8.46 4.14
C TRP A 59 10.76 -7.29 4.00
N ARG A 60 11.48 -6.92 5.08
CA ARG A 60 12.47 -5.82 5.04
C ARG A 60 13.62 -6.11 4.09
N ASP A 61 14.02 -7.37 3.95
CA ASP A 61 15.07 -7.77 3.00
C ASP A 61 14.69 -7.52 1.52
N LEU A 62 13.39 -7.39 1.23
CA LEU A 62 12.89 -7.09 -0.12
C LEU A 62 12.84 -5.59 -0.42
N VAL A 63 12.82 -4.72 0.59
CA VAL A 63 12.70 -3.26 0.42
C VAL A 63 13.87 -2.69 -0.41
N PRO A 64 15.15 -3.05 -0.17
CA PRO A 64 16.25 -2.57 -0.99
C PRO A 64 16.13 -2.97 -2.46
N ARG A 65 15.57 -4.14 -2.76
CA ARG A 65 15.32 -4.61 -4.14
C ARG A 65 14.22 -3.78 -4.82
N CYS A 66 13.14 -3.50 -4.10
CA CYS A 66 12.06 -2.62 -4.57
C CYS A 66 12.57 -1.19 -4.81
N ARG A 67 13.42 -0.67 -3.93
CA ARG A 67 14.06 0.63 -4.10
C ARG A 67 14.93 0.67 -5.36
N ALA A 68 15.84 -0.29 -5.53
CA ALA A 68 16.71 -0.36 -6.70
C ALA A 68 15.91 -0.43 -8.01
N LEU A 69 14.86 -1.26 -8.08
CA LEU A 69 13.99 -1.34 -9.26
C LEU A 69 13.29 0.00 -9.58
N ARG A 70 12.73 0.67 -8.57
CA ARG A 70 12.05 1.97 -8.78
C ARG A 70 13.03 3.06 -9.22
N GLU A 71 14.21 3.11 -8.61
CA GLU A 71 15.27 4.07 -8.99
C GLU A 71 15.73 3.82 -10.43
N THR A 72 15.97 2.57 -10.82
CA THR A 72 16.30 2.21 -12.20
C THR A 72 15.19 2.61 -13.18
N LEU A 73 13.92 2.28 -12.90
CA LEU A 73 12.81 2.64 -13.79
C LEU A 73 12.61 4.15 -13.91
N THR A 74 12.80 4.88 -12.81
CA THR A 74 12.79 6.35 -12.82
C THR A 74 13.92 6.89 -13.69
N SER A 75 15.13 6.32 -13.59
CA SER A 75 16.28 6.72 -14.40
C SER A 75 16.09 6.43 -15.90
N LEU A 76 15.42 5.32 -16.24
CA LEU A 76 15.07 4.96 -17.61
C LEU A 76 13.97 5.85 -18.20
N ARG A 77 13.28 6.65 -17.36
CA ARG A 77 12.18 7.52 -17.75
C ARG A 77 11.09 6.76 -18.53
N GLN A 78 10.81 5.52 -18.16
CA GLN A 78 9.79 4.70 -18.81
C GLN A 78 8.49 4.70 -18.00
N LEU A 79 7.42 5.25 -18.59
CA LEU A 79 6.05 5.11 -18.10
C LEU A 79 5.37 4.00 -18.88
N SER A 80 5.15 2.87 -18.21
CA SER A 80 4.53 1.69 -18.79
C SER A 80 3.68 0.96 -17.74
N HIS A 81 2.87 0.00 -18.18
CA HIS A 81 2.14 -0.89 -17.28
C HIS A 81 3.07 -1.71 -16.39
N PHE A 82 4.26 -2.04 -16.87
CA PHE A 82 5.30 -2.67 -16.06
C PHE A 82 5.76 -1.75 -14.92
N THR A 83 6.01 -0.46 -15.19
CA THR A 83 6.37 0.50 -14.14
C THR A 83 5.28 0.59 -13.06
N ARG A 84 4.00 0.60 -13.46
CA ARG A 84 2.88 0.53 -12.51
C ARG A 84 2.98 -0.71 -11.61
N GLU A 85 3.13 -1.90 -12.19
CA GLU A 85 3.19 -3.17 -11.45
C GLU A 85 4.35 -3.22 -10.46
N VAL A 86 5.52 -2.69 -10.85
CA VAL A 86 6.68 -2.59 -9.94
C VAL A 86 6.35 -1.70 -8.75
N TYR A 87 5.73 -0.54 -8.98
CA TYR A 87 5.39 0.37 -7.89
C TYR A 87 4.25 -0.14 -7.00
N GLU A 88 3.26 -0.82 -7.57
CA GLU A 88 2.19 -1.50 -6.82
C GLU A 88 2.78 -2.56 -5.89
N CYS A 89 3.65 -3.43 -6.41
CA CYS A 89 4.36 -4.44 -5.63
C CYS A 89 5.25 -3.80 -4.56
N ALA A 90 5.97 -2.73 -4.90
CA ALA A 90 6.80 -2.00 -3.94
C ALA A 90 5.97 -1.40 -2.80
N ALA A 91 4.78 -0.86 -3.08
CA ALA A 91 3.88 -0.34 -2.05
C ALA A 91 3.44 -1.46 -1.09
N ASP A 92 3.07 -2.64 -1.63
CA ASP A 92 2.69 -3.81 -0.82
C ASP A 92 3.85 -4.31 0.05
N VAL A 93 5.03 -4.47 -0.53
CA VAL A 93 6.25 -4.93 0.16
C VAL A 93 6.66 -3.96 1.27
N CYS A 94 6.77 -2.66 0.95
CA CYS A 94 7.17 -1.65 1.93
C CYS A 94 6.14 -1.54 3.07
N ALA A 95 4.84 -1.60 2.78
CA ALA A 95 3.81 -1.58 3.80
C ALA A 95 3.85 -2.82 4.71
N ARG A 96 4.16 -4.02 4.17
CA ARG A 96 4.36 -5.26 4.95
C ARG A 96 5.61 -5.23 5.81
N ALA A 97 6.70 -4.67 5.27
CA ALA A 97 7.96 -4.45 5.97
C ALA A 97 7.88 -3.35 7.05
N GLN A 98 6.78 -2.59 7.06
CA GLN A 98 6.59 -1.39 7.89
C GLN A 98 7.66 -0.31 7.61
N ASP A 99 8.22 -0.28 6.40
CA ASP A 99 9.07 0.80 5.91
C ASP A 99 8.18 1.89 5.31
N TRP A 100 7.60 2.69 6.22
CA TRP A 100 6.62 3.71 5.87
C TRP A 100 7.14 4.81 4.94
N PRO A 101 8.37 5.35 5.12
CA PRO A 101 8.92 6.33 4.18
C PRO A 101 8.99 5.80 2.74
N GLU A 102 9.42 4.55 2.54
CA GLU A 102 9.48 3.96 1.20
C GLU A 102 8.09 3.63 0.64
N ALA A 103 7.16 3.19 1.49
CA ALA A 103 5.76 2.99 1.11
C ALA A 103 5.12 4.30 0.63
N LEU A 104 5.36 5.42 1.34
CA LEU A 104 4.84 6.74 0.96
C LEU A 104 5.34 7.16 -0.42
N LYS A 105 6.65 7.05 -0.68
CA LYS A 105 7.23 7.38 -1.99
C LYS A 105 6.57 6.56 -3.11
N ALA A 106 6.36 5.27 -2.89
CA ALA A 106 5.71 4.41 -3.87
C ALA A 106 4.24 4.81 -4.12
N LEU A 107 3.47 5.05 -3.05
CA LEU A 107 2.07 5.46 -3.11
C LEU A 107 1.89 6.84 -3.79
N GLN A 108 2.72 7.82 -3.44
CA GLN A 108 2.70 9.14 -4.07
C GLN A 108 2.95 9.04 -5.57
N GLN A 109 3.97 8.27 -5.97
CA GLN A 109 4.29 8.09 -7.38
C GLN A 109 3.16 7.40 -8.15
N LEU A 110 2.57 6.34 -7.58
CA LEU A 110 1.43 5.65 -8.18
C LEU A 110 0.26 6.60 -8.41
N VAL A 111 -0.18 7.26 -7.35
CA VAL A 111 -1.45 8.00 -7.32
C VAL A 111 -1.35 9.33 -8.07
N HIS A 112 -0.22 10.03 -7.94
CA HIS A 112 -0.07 11.39 -8.49
C HIS A 112 0.63 11.43 -9.85
N LEU A 113 1.33 10.37 -10.26
CA LEU A 113 2.05 10.36 -11.54
C LEU A 113 1.65 9.19 -12.44
N ILE A 114 1.88 7.95 -12.00
CA ILE A 114 1.82 6.78 -12.88
C ILE A 114 0.40 6.52 -13.38
N TYR A 115 -0.60 6.39 -12.48
CA TYR A 115 -1.97 6.14 -12.92
C TYR A 115 -2.56 7.30 -13.75
N PRO A 116 -2.44 8.58 -13.34
CA PRO A 116 -2.83 9.70 -14.19
C PRO A 116 -2.24 9.64 -15.60
N ALA A 117 -0.92 9.41 -15.72
CA ALA A 117 -0.23 9.40 -17.00
C ALA A 117 -0.69 8.24 -17.90
N LEU A 118 -0.81 7.03 -17.33
CA LEU A 118 -1.28 5.85 -18.08
C LEU A 118 -2.73 6.02 -18.53
N ALA A 119 -3.59 6.62 -17.70
CA ALA A 119 -4.99 6.88 -18.05
C ALA A 119 -5.11 7.81 -19.27
N VAL A 120 -4.29 8.87 -19.33
CA VAL A 120 -4.23 9.79 -20.47
C VAL A 120 -3.69 9.09 -21.71
N GLN A 121 -2.58 8.35 -21.58
CA GLN A 121 -1.95 7.62 -22.69
C GLN A 121 -2.93 6.62 -23.34
N GLN A 122 -3.70 5.90 -22.53
CA GLN A 122 -4.65 4.91 -23.03
C GLN A 122 -5.86 5.54 -23.72
N LEU A 123 -6.34 6.69 -23.23
CA LEU A 123 -7.38 7.44 -23.93
C LEU A 123 -6.89 7.92 -25.31
N GLN A 124 -5.65 8.40 -25.40
CA GLN A 124 -5.04 8.81 -26.66
C GLN A 124 -4.91 7.63 -27.64
N GLN A 125 -4.47 6.46 -27.17
CA GLN A 125 -4.39 5.25 -27.99
C GLN A 125 -5.77 4.83 -28.53
N GLN A 126 -6.81 4.87 -27.70
CA GLN A 126 -8.18 4.55 -28.13
C GLN A 126 -8.71 5.55 -29.18
N GLN A 127 -8.38 6.84 -29.04
CA GLN A 127 -8.76 7.85 -30.03
C GLN A 127 -8.03 7.64 -31.37
N GLN A 128 -6.73 7.31 -31.34
CA GLN A 128 -5.96 7.01 -32.55
C GLN A 128 -6.49 5.78 -33.27
N GLN A 129 -6.90 4.73 -32.55
CA GLN A 129 -7.51 3.54 -33.14
C GLN A 129 -8.87 3.83 -33.79
N ARG A 130 -9.66 4.76 -33.24
CA ARG A 130 -10.96 5.16 -33.82
C ARG A 130 -10.82 6.04 -35.06
N CYS A 131 -9.79 6.88 -35.10
CA CYS A 131 -9.52 7.76 -36.23
C CYS A 131 -8.69 7.10 -37.34
N SER A 132 -8.19 5.88 -37.12
CA SER A 132 -7.52 5.12 -38.18
C SER A 132 -8.55 4.85 -39.28
N PRO A 133 -8.37 5.43 -40.48
CA PRO A 133 -9.34 5.28 -41.55
C PRO A 133 -9.48 3.79 -41.84
N VAL A 134 -10.71 3.28 -41.78
CA VAL A 134 -11.02 1.91 -42.21
C VAL A 134 -10.38 1.77 -43.60
N PRO A 135 -9.39 0.87 -43.78
CA PRO A 135 -8.73 0.73 -45.07
C PRO A 135 -9.84 0.47 -46.07
N ALA A 136 -9.99 1.40 -47.02
CA ALA A 136 -11.03 1.32 -48.04
C ALA A 136 -10.95 -0.09 -48.62
N GLY A 137 -12.00 -0.88 -48.34
CA GLY A 137 -12.04 -2.27 -48.74
C GLY A 137 -11.67 -2.35 -50.22
N PRO A 138 -10.83 -3.32 -50.62
CA PRO A 138 -10.38 -3.40 -52.00
C PRO A 138 -11.61 -3.35 -52.92
N PRO A 139 -11.68 -2.43 -53.88
CA PRO A 139 -12.80 -2.38 -54.80
C PRO A 139 -12.89 -3.75 -55.47
N GLY A 140 -14.06 -4.37 -55.35
CA GLY A 140 -14.31 -5.69 -55.91
C GLY A 140 -13.96 -5.74 -57.40
N LEU A 141 -13.05 -6.66 -57.72
CA LEU A 141 -13.10 -7.61 -58.83
C LEU A 141 -13.61 -7.07 -60.18
N THR A 142 -12.67 -6.76 -61.08
CA THR A 142 -12.68 -7.35 -62.43
C THR A 142 -11.26 -7.61 -62.94
N SER A 143 -11.04 -8.86 -63.37
CA SER A 143 -10.05 -9.34 -64.35
C SER A 143 -8.62 -9.65 -63.90
N SER A 144 -8.46 -10.91 -63.48
CA SER A 144 -7.41 -11.87 -63.87
C SER A 144 -6.20 -11.39 -64.69
N ALA A 145 -5.00 -11.51 -64.10
CA ALA A 145 -3.75 -11.84 -64.78
C ALA A 145 -2.76 -12.50 -63.78
N PRO A 146 -1.95 -13.49 -64.18
CA PRO A 146 -1.10 -14.25 -63.26
C PRO A 146 0.34 -13.71 -63.16
N SER A 147 0.94 -14.02 -62.00
CA SER A 147 2.38 -14.27 -61.72
C SER A 147 3.40 -13.12 -61.72
N LEU A 148 4.04 -12.90 -60.55
CA LEU A 148 5.44 -13.28 -60.24
C LEU A 148 5.80 -12.95 -58.76
N PRO A 149 6.80 -13.61 -58.15
CA PRO A 149 7.14 -13.48 -56.74
C PRO A 149 8.30 -12.49 -56.52
N ALA A 150 8.20 -11.58 -55.56
CA ALA A 150 9.38 -10.88 -55.05
C ALA A 150 9.18 -10.23 -53.68
N ALA A 151 10.21 -10.45 -52.86
CA ALA A 151 10.73 -9.59 -51.80
C ALA A 151 9.89 -9.44 -50.52
N ALA A 152 10.33 -10.20 -49.51
CA ALA A 152 10.13 -9.90 -48.10
C ALA A 152 10.63 -8.49 -47.78
N ALA A 153 9.69 -7.58 -47.53
CA ALA A 153 9.97 -6.29 -46.91
C ALA A 153 9.58 -6.39 -45.43
N GLU A 154 10.59 -6.53 -44.57
CA GLU A 154 10.47 -6.28 -43.14
C GLU A 154 10.15 -4.79 -42.93
N GLN A 155 8.86 -4.45 -42.86
CA GLN A 155 8.42 -3.14 -42.38
C GLN A 155 8.18 -3.21 -40.88
N GLY A 156 9.22 -2.80 -40.14
CA GLY A 156 9.06 -2.29 -38.79
C GLY A 156 8.30 -0.97 -38.81
N SER A 157 7.19 -0.89 -38.08
CA SER A 157 6.54 0.37 -37.73
C SER A 157 5.90 0.23 -36.35
N GLY A 158 6.70 0.53 -35.34
CA GLY A 158 6.32 0.49 -33.93
C GLY A 158 6.90 1.69 -33.19
N CYS A 159 6.69 2.90 -33.71
CA CYS A 159 6.92 4.12 -32.93
C CYS A 159 5.79 4.26 -31.90
N ALA A 160 5.89 3.52 -30.79
CA ALA A 160 5.14 3.83 -29.59
C ALA A 160 5.61 5.20 -29.09
N ALA A 161 4.69 6.17 -29.00
CA ALA A 161 4.95 7.46 -28.40
C ALA A 161 5.43 7.24 -26.95
N VAL A 162 6.74 7.30 -26.73
CA VAL A 162 7.34 7.24 -25.40
C VAL A 162 6.95 8.54 -24.71
N ALA A 163 6.05 8.46 -23.73
CA ALA A 163 5.76 9.56 -22.82
C ALA A 163 7.05 9.86 -22.03
N ARG A 164 7.86 10.76 -22.59
CA ARG A 164 9.13 11.18 -22.02
C ARG A 164 8.83 12.05 -20.82
N TRP A 165 9.44 11.73 -19.68
CA TRP A 165 9.35 12.55 -18.48
C TRP A 165 9.88 13.93 -18.85
N ALA A 166 9.03 14.95 -18.70
CA ALA A 166 9.40 16.33 -18.97
C ALA A 166 10.66 16.66 -18.15
N ASP A 167 11.69 17.10 -18.85
CA ASP A 167 12.99 17.46 -18.29
C ASP A 167 12.87 18.89 -17.77
N GLU A 168 12.48 19.07 -16.51
CA GLU A 168 12.60 20.38 -15.84
C GLU A 168 13.95 20.45 -15.14
N GLY A 169 14.66 21.55 -15.39
CA GLY A 169 15.96 21.84 -14.85
C GLY A 169 15.96 21.85 -13.32
N CYS A 170 17.03 21.31 -12.75
CA CYS A 170 17.33 21.43 -11.33
C CYS A 170 17.58 22.90 -10.98
N ASP A 171 16.56 23.61 -10.52
CA ASP A 171 16.76 24.77 -9.67
C ASP A 171 16.93 24.26 -8.23
N GLU A 172 18.19 24.18 -7.80
CA GLU A 172 18.61 23.90 -6.42
C GLU A 172 18.23 25.08 -5.52
N ASP A 173 16.98 25.20 -5.07
CA ASP A 173 16.63 25.93 -3.84
C ASP A 173 15.14 25.72 -3.48
N GLY A 174 14.84 24.63 -2.76
CA GLY A 174 13.55 24.47 -2.10
C GLY A 174 13.10 23.03 -1.93
N ASP A 175 13.38 22.44 -0.77
CA ASP A 175 12.99 21.08 -0.32
C ASP A 175 11.45 20.83 -0.25
N ALA A 176 10.63 21.77 -0.71
CA ALA A 176 9.17 21.65 -0.83
C ALA A 176 8.68 21.48 -2.29
N GLY A 177 9.57 21.57 -3.29
CA GLY A 177 9.22 21.56 -4.72
C GLY A 177 9.02 20.18 -5.36
N LEU A 178 9.48 19.10 -4.71
CA LEU A 178 9.54 17.75 -5.30
C LEU A 178 8.17 17.07 -5.56
N LEU A 179 7.07 17.70 -5.17
CA LEU A 179 5.70 17.21 -5.39
C LEU A 179 4.82 18.17 -6.21
N GLY A 180 5.38 19.24 -6.79
CA GLY A 180 4.59 20.40 -7.23
C GLY A 180 4.52 20.70 -8.73
N GLY A 181 5.52 20.35 -9.54
CA GLY A 181 5.69 21.01 -10.85
C GLY A 181 4.90 20.43 -12.02
N LEU A 182 4.98 19.11 -12.26
CA LEU A 182 4.89 18.64 -13.65
C LEU A 182 3.74 17.69 -14.02
N GLY A 183 2.99 17.14 -13.08
CA GLY A 183 2.15 15.96 -13.37
C GLY A 183 0.64 16.15 -13.32
N ALA A 184 0.16 17.19 -12.64
CA ALA A 184 -1.27 17.36 -12.36
C ALA A 184 -1.92 18.37 -13.30
N ALA A 185 -1.68 18.24 -14.62
CA ALA A 185 -2.74 18.62 -15.53
C ALA A 185 -3.96 17.84 -15.06
N LEU A 186 -4.96 18.54 -14.50
CA LEU A 186 -6.13 17.94 -13.86
C LEU A 186 -6.72 16.92 -14.84
N VAL A 187 -6.44 15.63 -14.59
CA VAL A 187 -6.94 14.57 -15.45
C VAL A 187 -8.44 14.67 -15.41
N ASP A 188 -9.04 14.90 -16.57
CA ASP A 188 -10.48 15.11 -16.66
C ASP A 188 -11.24 13.94 -16.02
N GLY A 189 -12.34 14.25 -15.36
CA GLY A 189 -13.17 13.25 -14.70
C GLY A 189 -13.66 12.16 -15.66
N ALA A 190 -13.84 12.47 -16.95
CA ALA A 190 -14.19 11.47 -17.95
C ALA A 190 -13.03 10.49 -18.23
N THR A 191 -11.79 10.98 -18.32
CA THR A 191 -10.59 10.15 -18.50
C THR A 191 -10.41 9.21 -17.31
N VAL A 192 -10.54 9.71 -16.09
CA VAL A 192 -10.48 8.88 -14.88
C VAL A 192 -11.61 7.84 -14.89
N ALA A 193 -12.85 8.23 -15.22
CA ALA A 193 -13.97 7.31 -15.28
C ALA A 193 -13.81 6.23 -16.35
N ALA A 194 -13.18 6.53 -17.49
CA ALA A 194 -12.87 5.56 -18.53
C ALA A 194 -11.76 4.59 -18.07
N ALA A 195 -10.70 5.10 -17.45
CA ALA A 195 -9.60 4.30 -16.93
C ALA A 195 -10.06 3.34 -15.83
N LEU A 196 -10.89 3.79 -14.88
CA LEU A 196 -11.41 2.97 -13.79
C LEU A 196 -12.29 1.79 -14.25
N ARG A 197 -12.76 1.77 -15.50
CA ARG A 197 -13.47 0.62 -16.07
C ARG A 197 -12.54 -0.51 -16.51
N GLN A 198 -11.25 -0.23 -16.62
CA GLN A 198 -10.27 -1.18 -17.10
C GLN A 198 -9.66 -1.94 -15.91
N PRO A 199 -9.40 -3.25 -16.07
CA PRO A 199 -8.89 -4.09 -14.98
C PRO A 199 -7.54 -3.59 -14.43
N GLU A 200 -6.79 -2.95 -15.30
CA GLU A 200 -5.48 -2.36 -15.12
C GLU A 200 -5.42 -1.17 -14.14
N PHE A 201 -6.55 -0.50 -13.90
CA PHE A 201 -6.64 0.63 -12.96
C PHE A 201 -7.43 0.25 -11.71
N ARG A 202 -7.75 -1.04 -11.52
CA ARG A 202 -8.55 -1.51 -10.39
C ARG A 202 -7.92 -1.16 -9.04
N ARG A 203 -6.58 -1.06 -8.97
CA ARG A 203 -5.84 -0.73 -7.75
C ARG A 203 -5.63 0.78 -7.53
N TRP A 204 -6.02 1.63 -8.48
CA TRP A 204 -5.88 3.08 -8.32
C TRP A 204 -6.70 3.62 -7.13
N PRO A 205 -7.98 3.26 -6.95
CA PRO A 205 -8.75 3.66 -5.76
C PRO A 205 -8.16 3.13 -4.46
N GLU A 206 -7.67 1.89 -4.46
CA GLU A 206 -7.03 1.26 -3.30
C GLU A 206 -5.73 2.01 -2.89
N ALA A 207 -4.87 2.35 -3.84
CA ALA A 207 -3.65 3.12 -3.60
C ALA A 207 -3.96 4.54 -3.10
N ALA A 208 -4.99 5.21 -3.66
CA ALA A 208 -5.43 6.53 -3.21
C ALA A 208 -5.99 6.49 -1.78
N ALA A 209 -6.78 5.46 -1.47
CA ALA A 209 -7.31 5.20 -0.13
C ALA A 209 -6.16 4.98 0.88
N ALA A 210 -5.18 4.13 0.53
CA ALA A 210 -4.01 3.88 1.35
C ALA A 210 -3.17 5.15 1.60
N LEU A 211 -2.94 5.95 0.55
CA LEU A 211 -2.23 7.23 0.65
C LEU A 211 -2.95 8.22 1.57
N SER A 212 -4.29 8.32 1.48
CA SER A 212 -5.07 9.20 2.36
C SER A 212 -4.98 8.78 3.84
N LEU A 213 -4.95 7.48 4.12
CA LEU A 213 -4.83 6.96 5.48
C LEU A 213 -3.41 7.03 6.04
N TYR A 214 -2.39 7.04 5.19
CA TYR A 214 -0.99 7.07 5.60
C TYR A 214 -0.72 8.17 6.62
N PHE A 215 -1.18 9.39 6.34
CA PHE A 215 -0.97 10.56 7.19
C PHE A 215 -1.63 10.40 8.58
N ALA A 216 -2.83 9.84 8.62
CA ALA A 216 -3.53 9.56 9.88
C ALA A 216 -2.90 8.40 10.67
N CYS A 217 -2.45 7.36 9.97
CA CYS A 217 -2.00 6.11 10.59
C CYS A 217 -0.53 6.15 11.01
N VAL A 218 0.32 6.87 10.27
CA VAL A 218 1.78 6.84 10.45
C VAL A 218 2.30 8.19 10.95
N GLN A 219 1.95 9.31 10.32
CA GLN A 219 2.58 10.61 10.62
C GLN A 219 2.11 11.28 11.92
N GLN A 220 1.03 10.84 12.54
CA GLN A 220 0.56 11.42 13.82
C GLN A 220 1.62 11.44 14.94
N GLN A 221 2.69 10.66 14.84
CA GLN A 221 3.78 10.66 15.81
C GLN A 221 4.74 11.85 15.67
N ALA A 222 4.79 12.51 14.52
CA ALA A 222 5.82 13.50 14.20
C ALA A 222 5.44 14.96 14.54
N GLY A 223 4.26 15.22 15.11
CA GLY A 223 3.81 16.56 15.50
C GLY A 223 3.42 17.47 14.33
N ASP A 224 4.02 17.27 13.16
CA ASP A 224 3.69 17.96 11.92
C ASP A 224 2.52 17.26 11.21
N ARG A 225 1.32 17.84 11.33
CA ARG A 225 0.11 17.30 10.70
C ARG A 225 0.05 17.79 9.26
N LEU A 226 0.76 17.12 8.36
CA LEU A 226 0.41 17.20 6.94
C LEU A 226 -1.07 16.84 6.80
N ASP A 227 -1.82 17.82 6.34
CA ASP A 227 -3.27 17.76 6.41
C ASP A 227 -3.77 16.73 5.39
N THR A 228 -4.44 15.68 5.87
CA THR A 228 -5.10 14.67 5.03
C THR A 228 -5.99 15.35 3.98
N LEU A 229 -6.58 16.50 4.32
CA LEU A 229 -7.38 17.30 3.38
C LEU A 229 -6.56 17.84 2.20
N THR A 230 -5.30 18.22 2.41
CA THR A 230 -4.43 18.69 1.32
C THR A 230 -4.17 17.58 0.31
N THR A 231 -3.98 16.35 0.77
CA THR A 231 -3.83 15.18 -0.08
C THR A 231 -5.13 14.86 -0.83
N LEU A 232 -6.26 14.88 -0.13
CA LEU A 232 -7.58 14.61 -0.73
C LEU A 232 -7.97 15.64 -1.79
N ARG A 233 -7.61 16.92 -1.60
CA ARG A 233 -7.84 17.99 -2.60
C ARG A 233 -7.12 17.74 -3.92
N ARG A 234 -6.05 16.95 -3.92
CA ARG A 234 -5.29 16.59 -5.13
C ARG A 234 -5.91 15.42 -5.89
N PHE A 235 -6.88 14.70 -5.31
CA PHE A 235 -7.50 13.57 -5.98
C PHE A 235 -8.62 14.02 -6.94
N PRO A 236 -8.72 13.40 -8.13
CA PRO A 236 -9.88 13.57 -9.00
C PRO A 236 -11.17 13.20 -8.26
N ARG A 237 -12.25 13.95 -8.49
CA ARG A 237 -13.55 13.73 -7.83
C ARG A 237 -14.06 12.28 -7.99
N ARG A 238 -13.87 11.69 -9.16
CA ARG A 238 -14.25 10.30 -9.44
C ARG A 238 -13.55 9.29 -8.54
N ILE A 239 -12.30 9.54 -8.15
CA ILE A 239 -11.57 8.69 -7.21
C ILE A 239 -12.10 8.88 -5.80
N LEU A 240 -12.44 10.12 -5.41
CA LEU A 240 -13.05 10.39 -4.11
C LEU A 240 -14.41 9.69 -3.93
N GLU A 241 -15.16 9.50 -5.01
CA GLU A 241 -16.47 8.81 -5.01
C GLU A 241 -16.37 7.28 -4.87
N THR A 242 -15.16 6.70 -4.99
CA THR A 242 -14.97 5.23 -4.95
C THR A 242 -15.18 4.65 -3.55
N PRO A 243 -15.68 3.40 -3.45
CA PRO A 243 -15.95 2.78 -2.15
C PRO A 243 -14.68 2.62 -1.30
N GLU A 244 -13.51 2.41 -1.91
CA GLU A 244 -12.23 2.28 -1.23
C GLU A 244 -11.83 3.58 -0.51
N VAL A 245 -11.95 4.72 -1.20
CA VAL A 245 -11.64 6.03 -0.61
C VAL A 245 -12.69 6.43 0.43
N GLN A 246 -13.97 6.16 0.17
CA GLN A 246 -15.03 6.40 1.17
C GLN A 246 -14.82 5.56 2.43
N LEU A 247 -14.38 4.31 2.30
CA LEU A 247 -14.00 3.47 3.42
C LEU A 247 -12.79 4.03 4.18
N ALA A 248 -11.78 4.54 3.47
CA ALA A 248 -10.63 5.22 4.08
C ALA A 248 -11.03 6.48 4.86
N LEU A 249 -11.96 7.30 4.35
CA LEU A 249 -12.48 8.46 5.08
C LEU A 249 -13.24 8.06 6.35
N ARG A 250 -14.03 6.98 6.29
CA ARG A 250 -14.70 6.42 7.48
C ARG A 250 -13.70 5.91 8.50
N LEU A 251 -12.66 5.20 8.06
CA LEU A 251 -11.55 4.77 8.93
C LEU A 251 -10.82 5.97 9.55
N HIS A 252 -10.56 7.02 8.78
CA HIS A 252 -9.97 8.26 9.28
C HIS A 252 -10.84 8.88 10.38
N SER A 253 -12.15 8.98 10.16
CA SER A 253 -13.09 9.49 11.18
C SER A 253 -13.13 8.63 12.44
N ALA A 254 -13.01 7.30 12.31
CA ALA A 254 -12.96 6.38 13.44
C ALA A 254 -11.67 6.53 14.25
N LEU A 255 -10.56 6.93 13.61
CA LEU A 255 -9.25 7.18 14.25
C LEU A 255 -9.14 8.55 14.91
N GLY A 256 -9.78 9.59 14.36
CA GLY A 256 -9.55 10.99 14.75
C GLY A 256 -10.43 11.52 15.91
N GLY A 257 -11.51 10.82 16.27
CA GLY A 257 -12.48 11.32 17.26
C GLY A 257 -11.97 11.26 18.71
N PRO A 258 -12.32 12.24 19.59
CA PRO A 258 -11.91 12.30 21.01
C PRO A 258 -12.43 11.15 21.89
N GLY A 259 -13.13 10.18 21.33
CA GLY A 259 -13.53 8.93 22.02
C GLY A 259 -13.47 7.70 21.12
N GLY A 260 -12.75 7.78 19.98
CA GLY A 260 -12.50 6.72 19.00
C GLY A 260 -13.55 5.61 18.87
N ASN A 261 -14.26 5.51 17.75
CA ASN A 261 -15.15 4.36 17.53
C ASN A 261 -14.34 3.12 17.14
N PHE A 262 -13.73 2.48 18.14
CA PHE A 262 -12.83 1.33 17.95
C PHE A 262 -13.53 0.12 17.34
N VAL A 263 -14.81 -0.12 17.67
CA VAL A 263 -15.59 -1.21 17.08
C VAL A 263 -15.72 -1.00 15.57
N SER A 264 -16.04 0.22 15.15
CA SER A 264 -16.10 0.57 13.73
C SER A 264 -14.73 0.50 13.06
N LEU A 265 -13.66 0.91 13.74
CA LEU A 265 -12.29 0.82 13.23
C LEU A 265 -11.95 -0.62 12.80
N PHE A 266 -12.09 -1.59 13.71
CA PHE A 266 -11.74 -2.98 13.42
C PHE A 266 -12.69 -3.61 12.39
N ARG A 267 -14.00 -3.33 12.47
CA ARG A 267 -14.97 -3.80 11.47
C ARG A 267 -14.67 -3.28 10.06
N LEU A 268 -14.44 -1.98 9.92
CA LEU A 268 -14.11 -1.35 8.64
C LEU A 268 -12.78 -1.87 8.10
N ARG A 269 -11.79 -2.07 8.97
CA ARG A 269 -10.49 -2.63 8.59
C ARG A 269 -10.63 -4.05 8.03
N SER A 270 -11.43 -4.92 8.64
CA SER A 270 -11.61 -6.29 8.10
C SER A 270 -12.27 -6.33 6.72
N SER A 271 -13.06 -5.31 6.36
CA SER A 271 -13.65 -5.19 5.03
C SER A 271 -12.81 -4.38 4.04
N ALA A 272 -11.69 -3.81 4.48
CA ALA A 272 -10.88 -2.91 3.66
C ALA A 272 -10.08 -3.70 2.60
N PRO A 273 -9.72 -3.05 1.48
CA PRO A 273 -8.73 -3.60 0.54
C PRO A 273 -7.39 -3.91 1.23
N GLN A 274 -6.61 -4.82 0.66
CA GLN A 274 -5.41 -5.36 1.29
C GLN A 274 -4.38 -4.27 1.63
N LEU A 275 -4.10 -3.35 0.70
CA LEU A 275 -3.12 -2.28 0.92
C LEU A 275 -3.59 -1.31 2.01
N VAL A 276 -4.90 -1.04 2.07
CA VAL A 276 -5.53 -0.26 3.14
C VAL A 276 -5.41 -0.99 4.49
N GLN A 277 -5.62 -2.30 4.52
CA GLN A 277 -5.42 -3.11 5.72
C GLN A 277 -3.97 -3.06 6.24
N LEU A 278 -2.99 -3.03 5.32
CA LEU A 278 -1.57 -2.95 5.66
C LEU A 278 -1.21 -1.60 6.28
N VAL A 279 -1.59 -0.48 5.66
CA VAL A 279 -1.34 0.86 6.20
C VAL A 279 -2.02 1.06 7.56
N THR A 280 -3.21 0.50 7.74
CA THR A 280 -3.95 0.61 9.00
C THR A 280 -3.41 -0.27 10.13
N VAL A 281 -2.44 -1.18 9.88
CA VAL A 281 -1.81 -1.98 10.95
C VAL A 281 -1.19 -1.08 12.03
N ALA A 282 -0.49 -0.02 11.64
CA ALA A 282 0.14 0.92 12.58
C ALA A 282 -0.89 1.63 13.46
N ALA A 283 -2.02 2.02 12.88
CA ALA A 283 -3.11 2.67 13.61
C ALA A 283 -3.91 1.67 14.45
N ALA A 284 -4.08 0.44 13.98
CA ALA A 284 -4.81 -0.62 14.68
C ALA A 284 -4.18 -0.93 16.04
N GLN A 285 -2.85 -1.01 16.12
CA GLN A 285 -2.17 -1.25 17.40
C GLN A 285 -2.42 -0.13 18.40
N ARG A 286 -2.31 1.13 17.96
CA ARG A 286 -2.62 2.31 18.79
C ARG A 286 -4.09 2.32 19.22
N GLY A 287 -4.99 2.00 18.30
CA GLY A 287 -6.43 1.88 18.56
C GLY A 287 -6.74 0.80 19.60
N ARG A 288 -6.05 -0.35 19.56
CA ARG A 288 -6.19 -1.40 20.59
C ARG A 288 -5.75 -0.90 21.96
N GLU A 289 -4.59 -0.25 22.03
CA GLU A 289 -4.05 0.30 23.27
C GLU A 289 -5.02 1.32 23.89
N GLN A 290 -5.51 2.28 23.09
CA GLN A 290 -6.47 3.28 23.54
C GLN A 290 -7.81 2.65 23.97
N ALA A 291 -8.34 1.71 23.19
CA ALA A 291 -9.57 1.00 23.52
C ALA A 291 -9.44 0.24 24.86
N LEU A 292 -8.33 -0.46 25.07
CA LEU A 292 -8.07 -1.18 26.30
C LEU A 292 -7.93 -0.26 27.51
N VAL A 293 -7.29 0.91 27.36
CA VAL A 293 -7.24 1.92 28.43
C VAL A 293 -8.65 2.38 28.81
N VAL A 294 -9.49 2.71 27.83
CA VAL A 294 -10.88 3.14 28.07
C VAL A 294 -11.69 2.03 28.71
N MET A 295 -11.60 0.79 28.21
CA MET A 295 -12.32 -0.35 28.76
C MET A 295 -11.87 -0.70 30.19
N ALA A 296 -10.56 -0.70 30.46
CA ALA A 296 -10.03 -1.01 31.78
C ALA A 296 -10.33 0.09 32.81
N ALA A 297 -10.61 1.31 32.36
CA ALA A 297 -11.11 2.38 33.22
C ALA A 297 -12.63 2.25 33.49
N ALA A 298 -13.40 1.83 32.48
CA ALA A 298 -14.86 1.76 32.56
C ALA A 298 -15.40 0.50 33.26
N TYR A 299 -14.70 -0.63 33.16
CA TYR A 299 -15.18 -1.93 33.64
C TYR A 299 -14.28 -2.52 34.72
N ARG A 300 -14.90 -3.10 35.75
CA ARG A 300 -14.19 -3.81 36.84
C ARG A 300 -13.68 -5.19 36.40
N SER A 301 -14.45 -5.90 35.59
CA SER A 301 -14.09 -7.19 34.98
C SER A 301 -14.25 -7.10 33.47
N ILE A 302 -13.31 -7.67 32.73
CA ILE A 302 -13.26 -7.66 31.28
C ILE A 302 -13.61 -9.05 30.77
N ALA A 303 -14.72 -9.16 30.03
CA ALA A 303 -15.07 -10.39 29.33
C ALA A 303 -14.08 -10.64 28.17
N VAL A 304 -13.03 -11.45 28.41
CA VAL A 304 -11.96 -11.75 27.46
C VAL A 304 -12.47 -12.10 26.05
N PRO A 305 -13.45 -13.02 25.88
CA PRO A 305 -13.91 -13.40 24.54
C PRO A 305 -14.58 -12.24 23.79
N ALA A 306 -15.28 -11.35 24.50
CA ALA A 306 -15.92 -10.19 23.90
C ALA A 306 -14.89 -9.17 23.44
N VAL A 307 -13.89 -8.88 24.27
CA VAL A 307 -12.82 -7.92 23.95
C VAL A 307 -11.91 -8.43 22.84
N CYS A 308 -11.52 -9.70 22.85
CA CYS A 308 -10.71 -10.28 21.78
C CYS A 308 -11.42 -10.20 20.43
N ARG A 309 -12.72 -10.55 20.38
CA ARG A 309 -13.54 -10.42 19.16
C ARG A 309 -13.67 -8.96 18.70
N MET A 310 -13.95 -8.04 19.63
CA MET A 310 -14.12 -6.63 19.33
C MET A 310 -12.84 -5.98 18.77
N LEU A 311 -11.68 -6.31 19.35
CA LEU A 311 -10.38 -5.73 18.98
C LEU A 311 -9.65 -6.52 17.88
N GLN A 312 -10.29 -7.56 17.33
CA GLN A 312 -9.69 -8.51 16.39
C GLN A 312 -8.30 -8.95 16.88
N LEU A 313 -8.20 -9.26 18.16
CA LEU A 313 -7.11 -10.06 18.67
C LEU A 313 -7.44 -11.48 18.21
N ALA A 314 -6.51 -12.14 17.51
CA ALA A 314 -6.63 -13.58 17.30
C ALA A 314 -6.99 -14.19 18.66
N SER A 315 -7.92 -15.16 18.72
CA SER A 315 -8.65 -15.70 19.89
C SER A 315 -7.77 -16.23 21.04
N ASN A 316 -6.76 -15.47 21.40
CA ASN A 316 -5.54 -15.82 22.05
C ASN A 316 -5.41 -14.84 23.21
N THR A 317 -5.85 -15.30 24.37
CA THR A 317 -5.76 -14.59 25.64
C THR A 317 -4.35 -14.03 25.88
N ARG A 318 -3.30 -14.69 25.36
CA ARG A 318 -1.91 -14.21 25.49
C ARG A 318 -1.69 -12.85 24.81
N GLN A 319 -2.32 -12.57 23.67
CA GLN A 319 -2.18 -11.26 23.01
C GLN A 319 -2.83 -10.15 23.84
N LEU A 320 -4.01 -10.41 24.39
CA LEU A 320 -4.69 -9.47 25.30
C LEU A 320 -3.84 -9.21 26.55
N LEU A 321 -3.32 -10.26 27.18
CA LEU A 321 -2.45 -10.15 28.35
C LEU A 321 -1.16 -9.39 28.03
N ALA A 322 -0.55 -9.63 26.87
CA ALA A 322 0.65 -8.89 26.44
C ALA A 322 0.36 -7.39 26.26
N CYS A 323 -0.78 -7.03 25.66
CA CYS A 323 -1.20 -5.63 25.53
C CYS A 323 -1.49 -4.99 26.90
N LEU A 324 -2.23 -5.66 27.78
CA LEU A 324 -2.52 -5.16 29.12
C LEU A 324 -1.26 -5.01 29.97
N LYS A 325 -0.33 -5.95 29.88
CA LYS A 325 0.98 -5.86 30.53
C LYS A 325 1.76 -4.65 30.05
N LEU A 326 1.86 -4.46 28.74
CA LEU A 326 2.55 -3.29 28.16
C LEU A 326 1.91 -1.96 28.60
N LEU A 327 0.58 -1.90 28.75
CA LEU A 327 -0.10 -0.72 29.31
C LEU A 327 0.14 -0.55 30.81
N ALA A 328 0.17 -1.63 31.57
CA ALA A 328 0.48 -1.64 32.99
C ALA A 328 1.92 -1.14 33.26
N ASP A 329 2.87 -1.57 32.44
CA ASP A 329 4.28 -1.14 32.48
C ASP A 329 4.43 0.36 32.14
N ARG A 330 3.50 0.93 31.37
CA ARG A 330 3.39 2.38 31.12
C ARG A 330 2.68 3.16 32.22
N GLY A 331 2.25 2.50 33.30
CA GLY A 331 1.63 3.14 34.47
C GLY A 331 0.10 3.30 34.38
N HIS A 332 -0.58 2.65 33.43
CA HIS A 332 -2.04 2.70 33.37
C HIS A 332 -2.67 1.84 34.49
N LEU A 333 -3.12 2.47 35.58
CA LEU A 333 -3.71 1.80 36.75
C LEU A 333 -4.91 0.89 36.41
N GLY A 334 -5.75 1.30 35.46
CA GLY A 334 -6.87 0.46 34.99
C GLY A 334 -6.39 -0.86 34.40
N ALA A 335 -5.35 -0.82 33.57
CA ALA A 335 -4.76 -2.01 32.97
C ALA A 335 -4.11 -2.92 34.02
N GLN A 336 -3.45 -2.37 35.04
CA GLN A 336 -2.89 -3.14 36.16
C GLN A 336 -3.98 -3.91 36.92
N ARG A 337 -5.10 -3.25 37.23
CA ARG A 337 -6.25 -3.89 37.91
C ARG A 337 -6.87 -4.98 37.04
N ALA A 338 -7.09 -4.70 35.76
CA ALA A 338 -7.64 -5.67 34.81
C ALA A 338 -6.73 -6.90 34.66
N LEU A 339 -5.41 -6.70 34.59
CA LEU A 339 -4.44 -7.79 34.52
C LEU A 339 -4.48 -8.69 35.76
N GLY A 340 -4.56 -8.10 36.96
CA GLY A 340 -4.69 -8.86 38.21
C GLY A 340 -5.99 -9.67 38.29
N GLY A 341 -7.10 -9.11 37.81
CA GLY A 341 -8.39 -9.83 37.74
C GLY A 341 -8.34 -11.05 36.80
N LEU A 342 -7.73 -10.90 35.63
CA LEU A 342 -7.61 -12.00 34.66
C LEU A 342 -6.71 -13.14 35.16
N GLN A 343 -5.62 -12.81 35.85
CA GLN A 343 -4.72 -13.83 36.44
C GLN A 343 -5.41 -14.65 37.54
N GLN A 344 -6.29 -14.03 38.32
CA GLN A 344 -7.08 -14.74 39.32
C GLN A 344 -8.10 -15.69 38.68
N GLU A 345 -8.80 -15.26 37.63
CA GLU A 345 -9.75 -16.11 36.89
C GLU A 345 -9.06 -17.33 36.26
N GLU A 346 -7.86 -17.14 35.69
CA GLU A 346 -7.08 -18.23 35.09
C GLU A 346 -6.63 -19.28 36.13
N GLN A 347 -6.21 -18.83 37.33
CA GLN A 347 -5.87 -19.72 38.44
C GLN A 347 -7.07 -20.54 38.93
N VAL A 348 -8.25 -19.92 39.04
CA VAL A 348 -9.49 -20.61 39.44
C VAL A 348 -9.88 -21.66 38.40
N TRP A 349 -9.74 -21.33 37.11
CA TRP A 349 -10.03 -22.28 36.03
C TRP A 349 -9.06 -23.46 36.03
N ALA A 350 -7.76 -23.19 36.18
CA ALA A 350 -6.73 -24.23 36.29
C ALA A 350 -6.97 -25.16 37.49
N ALA A 351 -7.34 -24.61 38.66
CA ALA A 351 -7.69 -25.42 39.83
C ALA A 351 -8.92 -26.31 39.57
N THR A 352 -9.96 -25.79 38.92
CA THR A 352 -11.20 -26.54 38.66
C THR A 352 -11.00 -27.71 37.68
N VAL A 353 -10.05 -27.59 36.75
CA VAL A 353 -9.71 -28.67 35.79
C VAL A 353 -8.89 -29.78 36.44
N VAL A 354 -8.04 -29.47 37.43
CA VAL A 354 -7.21 -30.48 38.12
C VAL A 354 -8.04 -31.38 39.05
N PHE A 355 -9.17 -30.88 39.58
CA PHE A 355 -10.04 -31.63 40.48
C PHE A 355 -11.22 -32.34 39.79
N LYS A 356 -11.25 -32.40 38.46
CA LYS A 356 -12.24 -33.15 37.67
C LYS A 356 -11.59 -34.29 36.92
#